data_AF-A0A161PTX3-F1
#
_entry.id   AF-A0A161PTX3-F1
#
_cell.length_a   1.000
_cell.length_b   1.000
_cell.length_c   1.000
_cell.angle_alpha   90.00
_cell.angle_beta   90.00
_cell.angle_gamma   90.00
#
_symmetry.space_group_name_H-M   'P 1'
#
loop_
_entity.id
_entity.type
_entity.pdbx_description
1 polymer ?
#
loop_
_entity_poly.entity_id
_entity_poly.type
_entity_poly.pdbx_seq_one_letter_code
_entity_poly.pdbx_strand_id
1 'polypeptide(L)'
;MNFRRIFAGMITGAFVGFGVFTIWPSCLARWNWLGGWLAAGIIITTGWFINHYAGLMPNKSDSAWVDMAISVWLSALLGGTVVLDPVKGLVRGAQGLFHGASLGVTLPTVFFQLIGATIAGYLLYSIRRSDA
;
A
#
# COMPACT_ATOMS: atom_id res chain seq x y z
N MET A 1 19.77 7.19 14.84
CA MET A 1 18.84 6.42 13.98
C MET A 1 19.02 4.94 14.29
N ASN A 2 17.96 4.21 14.66
CA ASN A 2 18.07 2.79 15.03
C ASN A 2 17.82 1.90 13.79
N PHE A 3 18.91 1.42 13.18
CA PHE A 3 18.85 0.62 11.95
C PHE A 3 18.05 -0.69 12.10
N ARG A 4 18.07 -1.33 13.27
CA ARG A 4 17.30 -2.56 13.51
C ARG A 4 15.80 -2.31 13.43
N ARG A 5 15.35 -1.17 13.98
CA ARG A 5 13.95 -0.74 13.91
C ARG A 5 13.52 -0.49 12.47
N ILE A 6 14.32 0.29 11.73
CA ILE A 6 14.04 0.60 10.31
C ILE A 6 13.98 -0.68 9.47
N PHE A 7 14.94 -1.59 9.66
CA PHE A 7 14.99 -2.84 8.93
C PHE A 7 13.75 -3.71 9.20
N ALA A 8 13.33 -3.83 10.47
CA ALA A 8 12.09 -4.53 10.82
C ALA A 8 10.85 -3.84 10.22
N GLY A 9 10.83 -2.50 10.17
CA GLY A 9 9.78 -1.74 9.51
C GLY A 9 9.72 -1.96 8.00
N MET A 10 10.89 -2.09 7.34
CA MET A 10 10.99 -2.42 5.92
C MET A 10 10.49 -3.84 5.62
N ILE A 11 10.83 -4.83 6.45
CA ILE A 11 10.32 -6.21 6.33
C ILE A 11 8.80 -6.22 6.44
N THR A 12 8.26 -5.50 7.42
CA THR A 12 6.81 -5.36 7.61
C THR A 12 6.17 -4.70 6.39
N GLY A 13 6.76 -3.62 5.88
CA GLY A 13 6.29 -2.96 4.66
C GLY A 13 6.30 -3.90 3.44
N ALA A 14 7.34 -4.72 3.29
CA ALA A 14 7.43 -5.74 2.24
C ALA A 14 6.35 -6.81 2.39
N PHE A 15 6.09 -7.29 3.61
CA PHE A 15 4.98 -8.20 3.89
C PHE A 15 3.63 -7.59 3.49
N VAL A 16 3.38 -6.32 3.85
CA VAL A 16 2.13 -5.64 3.50
C VAL A 16 2.00 -5.51 1.98
N GLY A 17 3.05 -5.07 1.29
CA GLY A 17 3.04 -4.93 -0.17
C GLY A 17 2.80 -6.26 -0.90
N PHE A 18 3.51 -7.33 -0.50
CA PHE A 18 3.27 -8.67 -1.02
C PHE A 18 1.87 -9.18 -0.66
N GLY A 19 1.42 -8.94 0.57
CA GLY A 19 0.12 -9.34 1.08
C GLY A 19 -1.02 -8.76 0.24
N VAL A 20 -0.96 -7.45 -0.04
CA VAL A 20 -2.00 -6.74 -0.81
C VAL A 20 -2.13 -7.30 -2.23
N PHE A 21 -1.04 -7.63 -2.90
CA PHE A 21 -1.07 -8.07 -4.30
C PHE A 21 -0.94 -9.57 -4.52
N THR A 22 -0.80 -10.38 -3.47
CA THR A 22 -0.67 -11.85 -3.62
C THR A 22 -1.59 -12.59 -2.66
N ILE A 23 -1.47 -12.33 -1.36
CA ILE A 23 -2.23 -13.06 -0.34
C ILE A 23 -3.70 -12.67 -0.39
N TRP A 24 -4.01 -11.38 -0.40
CA TRP A 24 -5.38 -10.88 -0.38
C TRP A 24 -6.19 -11.36 -1.60
N PRO A 25 -5.75 -11.17 -2.86
CA PRO A 25 -6.44 -11.73 -4.02
C PRO A 25 -6.66 -13.24 -3.90
N SER A 26 -5.66 -13.98 -3.40
CA SER A 26 -5.76 -15.43 -3.22
C SER A 26 -6.80 -15.84 -2.19
N CYS A 27 -6.88 -15.12 -1.06
CA CYS A 27 -7.90 -15.35 -0.04
C CYS A 27 -9.30 -14.99 -0.57
N LEU A 28 -9.42 -13.91 -1.34
CA LEU A 28 -10.65 -13.52 -2.02
C LEU A 28 -11.11 -14.59 -3.02
N ALA A 29 -10.18 -15.16 -3.80
CA ALA A 29 -10.48 -16.23 -4.75
C ALA A 29 -10.94 -17.52 -4.06
N ARG A 30 -10.37 -17.85 -2.90
CA ARG A 30 -10.64 -19.12 -2.21
C ARG A 30 -11.86 -19.08 -1.29
N TRP A 31 -12.06 -17.97 -0.60
CA TRP A 31 -13.08 -17.84 0.43
C TRP A 31 -14.04 -16.66 0.17
N ASN A 32 -14.11 -16.22 -1.08
CA ASN A 32 -14.96 -15.13 -1.52
C ASN A 32 -14.75 -13.85 -0.68
N TRP A 33 -15.79 -13.03 -0.59
CA TRP A 33 -15.76 -11.75 0.11
C TRP A 33 -15.24 -11.85 1.55
N LEU A 34 -15.55 -12.93 2.28
CA LEU A 34 -15.09 -13.14 3.66
C LEU A 34 -13.58 -13.34 3.72
N GLY A 35 -13.01 -14.13 2.81
CA GLY A 35 -11.56 -14.29 2.67
C GLY A 35 -10.86 -12.98 2.35
N GLY A 36 -11.45 -12.19 1.45
CA GLY A 36 -10.93 -10.86 1.13
C GLY A 36 -10.93 -9.93 2.34
N TRP A 37 -12.04 -9.87 3.08
CA TRP A 37 -12.15 -9.03 4.28
C TRP A 37 -11.17 -9.44 5.38
N LEU A 38 -11.06 -10.73 5.67
CA LEU A 38 -10.14 -11.23 6.69
C LEU A 38 -8.68 -10.98 6.30
N ALA A 39 -8.32 -11.21 5.04
CA ALA A 39 -6.98 -10.95 4.54
C ALA A 39 -6.65 -9.44 4.63
N ALA A 40 -7.57 -8.58 4.20
CA ALA A 40 -7.41 -7.12 4.31
C ALA A 40 -7.15 -6.69 5.75
N GLY A 41 -8.02 -7.13 6.68
CA GLY A 41 -7.89 -6.81 8.10
C GLY A 41 -6.56 -7.27 8.67
N ILE A 42 -6.18 -8.52 8.45
CA ILE A 42 -4.93 -9.06 8.99
C ILE A 42 -3.71 -8.32 8.41
N ILE A 43 -3.64 -8.17 7.09
CA ILE A 43 -2.47 -7.57 6.42
C ILE A 43 -2.31 -6.11 6.81
N ILE A 44 -3.38 -5.32 6.67
CA ILE A 44 -3.33 -3.87 6.90
C ILE A 44 -3.18 -3.55 8.38
N THR A 45 -3.95 -4.20 9.27
CA THR A 45 -3.87 -3.93 10.71
C THR A 45 -2.53 -4.38 11.30
N THR A 46 -1.99 -5.53 10.87
CA THR A 46 -0.65 -5.96 11.31
C THR A 46 0.43 -4.99 10.86
N GLY A 47 0.39 -4.60 9.57
CA GLY A 47 1.32 -3.63 9.01
C GLY A 47 1.28 -2.30 9.76
N TRP A 48 0.06 -1.78 9.97
CA TRP A 48 -0.16 -0.53 10.67
C TRP A 48 0.31 -0.60 12.12
N PHE A 49 -0.07 -1.66 12.84
CA PHE A 49 0.32 -1.81 14.25
C PHE A 49 1.84 -1.83 14.41
N ILE A 50 2.55 -2.54 13.54
CA ILE A 50 4.00 -2.66 13.63
C ILE A 50 4.71 -1.39 13.15
N ASN A 51 4.36 -0.86 11.97
CA ASN A 51 5.08 0.27 11.40
C ASN A 51 4.69 1.61 12.01
N HIS A 52 3.39 1.82 12.26
CA HIS A 52 2.85 3.06 12.78
C HIS A 52 2.79 3.05 14.31
N TYR A 53 2.01 2.15 14.91
CA TYR A 53 1.76 2.18 16.36
C TYR A 53 3.01 1.85 17.19
N ALA A 54 3.75 0.81 16.82
CA ALA A 54 5.04 0.48 17.45
C ALA A 54 6.21 1.34 16.93
N GLY A 55 5.97 2.19 15.93
CA GLY A 55 6.94 3.16 15.42
C GLY A 55 8.19 2.53 14.82
N LEU A 56 8.08 1.41 14.10
CA LEU A 56 9.23 0.81 13.42
C LEU A 56 9.66 1.59 12.18
N MET A 57 8.73 2.27 11.51
CA MET A 57 9.07 3.32 10.54
C MET A 57 8.97 4.70 11.18
N PRO A 58 10.02 5.53 11.12
CA PRO A 58 9.97 6.89 11.65
C PRO A 58 8.86 7.70 10.97
N ASN A 59 7.89 8.15 11.75
CA ASN A 59 6.84 9.07 11.33
C ASN A 59 6.75 10.16 12.40
N LYS A 60 6.80 11.43 12.01
CA LYS A 60 6.65 12.54 12.97
C LYS A 60 5.19 12.60 13.43
N SER A 61 4.95 13.12 14.65
CA SER A 61 3.61 13.28 15.23
C SER A 61 2.62 13.98 14.29
N ASP A 62 3.13 14.87 13.45
CA ASP A 62 2.33 15.75 12.59
C ASP A 62 2.65 15.58 11.09
N SER A 63 3.25 14.45 10.69
CA SER A 63 3.46 14.14 9.27
C SER A 63 2.41 13.20 8.68
N ALA A 64 2.14 13.38 7.39
CA ALA A 64 1.25 12.53 6.63
C ALA A 64 1.71 11.05 6.66
N TRP A 65 0.74 10.14 6.68
CA TRP A 65 0.91 8.70 6.83
C TRP A 65 1.59 8.06 5.61
N VAL A 66 2.91 7.85 5.65
CA VAL A 66 3.72 7.20 4.59
C VAL A 66 4.51 5.99 5.13
N ASP A 67 4.04 5.37 6.20
CA ASP A 67 4.73 4.30 6.96
C ASP A 67 4.64 2.91 6.31
N MET A 68 3.66 2.67 5.44
CA MET A 68 3.58 1.44 4.64
C MET A 68 2.99 1.65 3.23
N ALA A 69 2.41 2.82 2.96
CA ALA A 69 1.88 3.18 1.65
C ALA A 69 2.96 3.13 0.55
N ILE A 70 4.20 3.55 0.88
CA ILE A 70 5.31 3.49 -0.07
C ILE A 70 5.69 2.05 -0.43
N SER A 71 5.65 1.12 0.54
CA SER A 71 5.96 -0.29 0.29
C SER A 71 4.90 -0.97 -0.56
N VAL A 72 3.61 -0.64 -0.34
CA VAL A 72 2.51 -1.10 -1.20
C VAL A 72 2.66 -0.53 -2.60
N TRP A 73 2.90 0.78 -2.72
CA TRP A 73 3.11 1.42 -4.02
C TRP A 73 4.29 0.84 -4.79
N LEU A 74 5.44 0.65 -4.14
CA LEU A 74 6.61 0.02 -4.74
C LEU A 74 6.34 -1.43 -5.17
N SER A 75 5.56 -2.18 -4.41
CA SER A 75 5.19 -3.55 -4.78
C SER A 75 4.36 -3.58 -6.07
N ALA A 76 3.38 -2.68 -6.20
CA ALA A 76 2.60 -2.53 -7.43
C ALA A 76 3.46 -2.04 -8.60
N LEU A 77 4.27 -1.00 -8.37
CA LEU A 77 5.10 -0.39 -9.41
C LEU A 77 6.11 -1.38 -9.97
N LEU A 78 6.83 -2.10 -9.09
CA LEU A 78 7.91 -2.99 -9.49
C LEU A 78 7.37 -4.36 -9.94
N GLY A 79 6.50 -4.96 -9.14
CA GLY A 79 6.00 -6.33 -9.34
C GLY A 79 4.73 -6.44 -10.19
N GLY A 80 3.93 -5.37 -10.25
CA GLY A 80 2.59 -5.40 -10.83
C GLY A 80 1.53 -5.74 -9.78
N THR A 81 0.29 -5.92 -10.25
CA THR A 81 -0.86 -6.23 -9.39
C THR A 81 -1.46 -7.57 -9.77
N VAL A 82 -1.97 -8.31 -8.78
CA VAL A 82 -2.84 -9.47 -9.02
C VAL A 82 -4.24 -9.10 -8.55
N VAL A 83 -5.22 -9.44 -9.35
CA VAL A 83 -6.64 -9.19 -9.09
C VAL A 83 -7.42 -10.47 -9.33
N LEU A 84 -8.58 -10.59 -8.67
CA LEU A 84 -9.54 -11.65 -8.97
C LEU A 84 -10.44 -11.20 -10.13
N ASP A 85 -10.31 -11.87 -11.27
CA ASP A 85 -11.26 -11.80 -12.37
C ASP A 85 -12.38 -12.84 -12.13
N PRO A 86 -13.67 -12.46 -12.22
CA PRO A 86 -14.78 -13.38 -11.95
C PRO A 86 -14.84 -14.61 -12.87
N VAL A 87 -14.24 -14.54 -14.06
CA VAL A 87 -14.27 -15.61 -15.08
C VAL A 87 -12.94 -16.35 -15.13
N LYS A 88 -11.83 -15.62 -15.08
CA LYS A 88 -10.47 -16.16 -15.29
C LYS A 88 -9.76 -16.52 -13.99
N GLY A 89 -10.34 -16.19 -12.83
CA GLY A 89 -9.68 -16.37 -11.54
C GLY A 89 -8.59 -15.34 -11.30
N LEU A 90 -7.51 -15.74 -10.62
CA LEU A 90 -6.40 -14.84 -10.32
C LEU A 90 -5.62 -14.48 -11.58
N VAL A 91 -5.59 -13.20 -11.92
CA VAL A 91 -4.88 -12.68 -13.10
C VAL A 91 -3.99 -11.51 -12.72
N ARG A 92 -2.95 -11.25 -13.53
CA ARG A 92 -2.21 -9.98 -13.42
C ARG A 92 -3.09 -8.85 -13.93
N GLY A 93 -3.44 -7.93 -13.03
CA GLY A 93 -4.21 -6.73 -13.38
C GLY A 93 -3.35 -5.67 -14.06
N ALA A 94 -2.08 -5.57 -13.65
CA ALA A 94 -1.09 -4.70 -14.27
C ALA A 94 0.29 -5.36 -14.22
N GLN A 95 1.10 -5.13 -15.25
CA GLN A 95 2.53 -5.44 -15.22
C GLN A 95 3.24 -4.36 -14.40
N GLY A 96 4.23 -4.77 -13.61
CA GLY A 96 5.18 -3.84 -12.99
C GLY A 96 6.41 -3.62 -13.87
N LEU A 97 7.31 -2.73 -13.46
CA LEU A 97 8.54 -2.41 -14.17
C LEU A 97 9.42 -3.64 -14.41
N PHE A 98 9.45 -4.59 -13.47
CA PHE A 98 10.19 -5.84 -13.63
C PHE A 98 9.59 -6.79 -14.68
N HIS A 99 8.38 -6.50 -15.16
CA HIS A 99 7.66 -7.31 -16.15
C HIS A 99 7.40 -6.53 -17.45
N GLY A 100 8.17 -5.45 -17.70
CA GLY A 100 8.14 -4.72 -18.97
C GLY A 100 7.10 -3.60 -19.05
N ALA A 101 6.52 -3.17 -17.93
CA ALA A 101 5.60 -2.04 -17.92
C ALA A 101 6.31 -0.74 -18.35
N SER A 102 5.68 -0.01 -19.27
CA SER A 102 6.14 1.32 -19.66
C SER A 102 5.67 2.36 -18.64
N LEU A 103 6.60 3.16 -18.12
CA LEU A 103 6.24 4.30 -17.27
C LEU A 103 5.39 5.31 -18.04
N GLY A 104 5.61 5.46 -19.35
CA GLY A 104 4.93 6.43 -20.19
C GLY A 104 3.40 6.29 -20.16
N VAL A 105 2.89 5.05 -20.14
CA VAL A 105 1.43 4.81 -20.09
C VAL A 105 0.84 5.07 -18.70
N THR A 106 1.65 5.02 -17.65
CA THR A 106 1.23 5.28 -16.26
C THR A 106 1.34 6.75 -15.86
N LEU A 107 2.03 7.60 -16.65
CA LEU A 107 2.25 9.01 -16.33
C LEU A 107 0.95 9.78 -16.06
N PRO A 108 -0.13 9.63 -16.84
CA PRO A 108 -1.40 10.30 -16.53
C PRO A 108 -1.95 9.88 -15.16
N THR A 109 -1.92 8.59 -14.83
CA THR A 109 -2.37 8.07 -13.53
C THR A 109 -1.54 8.63 -12.39
N VAL A 110 -0.21 8.59 -12.50
CA VAL A 110 0.69 9.17 -11.48
C VAL A 110 0.42 10.66 -11.30
N PHE A 111 0.25 11.40 -12.40
CA PHE A 111 -0.05 12.83 -12.37
C PHE A 111 -1.36 13.13 -11.64
N PHE A 112 -2.45 12.45 -11.98
CA PHE A 112 -3.73 12.62 -11.28
C PHE A 112 -3.67 12.16 -9.82
N GLN A 113 -2.91 11.10 -9.52
CA GLN A 113 -2.70 10.64 -8.14
C GLN A 113 -2.00 11.72 -7.30
N LEU A 114 -0.98 12.38 -7.85
CA LEU A 114 -0.26 13.46 -7.18
C LEU A 114 -1.15 14.69 -6.95
N ILE A 115 -2.00 15.05 -7.93
CA ILE A 115 -3.00 16.12 -7.77
C ILE A 115 -3.98 15.77 -6.64
N GLY A 116 -4.56 14.57 -6.69
CA GLY A 116 -5.51 14.11 -5.67
C GLY A 116 -4.89 14.05 -4.28
N ALA A 117 -3.67 13.52 -4.16
CA ALA A 117 -2.93 13.47 -2.90
C ALA A 117 -2.62 14.88 -2.35
N THR A 118 -2.28 15.82 -3.22
CA THR A 118 -2.02 17.23 -2.84
C THR A 118 -3.30 17.89 -2.32
N ILE A 119 -4.42 17.74 -3.03
CA ILE A 119 -5.72 18.27 -2.60
C ILE A 119 -6.13 17.65 -1.26
N ALA A 120 -6.03 16.32 -1.12
CA ALA A 120 -6.36 15.64 0.13
C ALA A 120 -5.49 16.12 1.30
N GLY A 121 -4.19 16.29 1.09
CA GLY A 121 -3.27 16.86 2.08
C GLY A 121 -3.64 18.30 2.48
N TYR A 122 -3.98 19.14 1.49
CA TYR A 122 -4.43 20.51 1.74
C TYR A 122 -5.75 20.57 2.53
N LEU A 123 -6.73 19.73 2.16
CA LEU A 123 -8.01 19.64 2.87
C LEU A 123 -7.82 19.13 4.31
N LEU A 124 -6.96 18.15 4.52
CA LEU A 124 -6.64 17.66 5.86
C LEU A 124 -6.02 18.78 6.71
N TYR A 125 -5.07 19.54 6.14
CA TYR A 125 -4.50 20.70 6.80
C TYR A 125 -5.57 21.75 7.13
N SER A 126 -6.46 22.09 6.19
CA SER A 126 -7.46 23.13 6.40
C SER A 126 -8.48 22.78 7.48
N ILE A 127 -8.82 21.49 7.62
CA ILE A 127 -9.70 20.96 8.68
C ILE A 127 -9.00 20.96 10.04
N ARG A 128 -7.71 20.59 10.09
CA ARG A 128 -6.97 20.41 11.35
C ARG A 128 -6.12 21.59 11.76
N ARG A 129 -6.16 22.71 11.03
CA ARG A 129 -5.38 23.92 11.36
C ARG A 129 -5.72 24.55 12.71
N SER A 130 -6.85 24.18 13.32
CA SER A 130 -7.27 24.60 14.66
C SER A 130 -6.81 23.66 15.78
N ASP A 131 -6.23 22.50 15.44
CA ASP A 131 -5.73 21.50 16.40
C ASP A 131 -4.32 21.86 16.92
N ALA A 132 -3.72 22.94 16.42
CA ALA A 132 -2.34 23.38 16.71
C ALA A 132 -2.28 24.58 17.68
#